data_AF-A0A850SJI2-F1
#
_entry.id   AF-A0A850SJI2-F1
#
_cell.length_a   1.000
_cell.length_b   1.000
_cell.length_c   1.000
_cell.angle_alpha   90.00
_cell.angle_beta   90.00
_cell.angle_gamma   90.00
#
_symmetry.space_group_name_H-M   'P 1'
#
loop_
_entity.id
_entity.type
_entity.pdbx_description
1 polymer ?
#
loop_
_entity_poly.entity_id
_entity_poly.type
_entity_poly.pdbx_seq_one_letter_code
_entity_poly.pdbx_strand_id
1 'polypeptide(L)'
;MDIKQRRMLLLQNPSTLNREETWLREAYANIVSNLLEYATDPSSNIDPFAAKFMGIEAVENNKEEYRAFMEVTSYFWGSKGGRGALIEKIMAAAAGTTAANGILLSKIPKWIASIKGIQDVKEWKSTGSDPKLKFDLLNVIGDRLVFLEIKNRVDSGGTAAREEALAKKFLKLAEMIQNGVPVYIGDGVDMDIAQTFLGLGIKRLEMHAGFLFNARGDEATIEDDRSKGFYGQSKRLLEEYFKKHNNRFSVKLTYNASSQKLSFEKDGLLVIIDLLYGSDVTKNFTHEGLDLGKVMNKVFRKKWDDIWLSVKMAISQRTLLLRDGNNIINEIDCSLTKNADPAFMTHYNKFVANTEDIKSLMECVRIIKQKIGSSSTTADGDIADCVYAYAGAHYPYKKFKSSVKV
;
A
#
# COMPACT_ATOMS: atom_id res chain seq x y z
N MET A 1 13.73 31.78 -19.68
CA MET A 1 13.91 30.57 -18.84
C MET A 1 12.66 29.73 -19.00
N ASP A 2 12.78 28.47 -19.36
CA ASP A 2 11.62 27.61 -19.65
C ASP A 2 11.36 26.66 -18.47
N ILE A 3 10.48 27.08 -17.55
CA ILE A 3 9.99 26.20 -16.48
C ILE A 3 8.95 25.27 -17.11
N LYS A 4 9.28 23.98 -17.17
CA LYS A 4 8.36 22.97 -17.68
C LYS A 4 7.15 22.81 -16.76
N GLN A 5 5.95 22.95 -17.31
CA GLN A 5 4.72 22.62 -16.61
C GLN A 5 4.66 21.11 -16.28
N ARG A 6 4.28 20.77 -15.05
CA ARG A 6 4.16 19.39 -14.58
C ARG A 6 2.70 18.98 -14.47
N ARG A 7 2.37 17.77 -14.89
CA ARG A 7 1.02 17.20 -14.77
C ARG A 7 0.92 16.41 -13.48
N MET A 8 0.54 17.07 -12.39
CA MET A 8 0.41 16.45 -11.07
C MET A 8 -1.04 16.05 -10.81
N LEU A 9 -1.31 14.75 -10.66
CA LEU A 9 -2.62 14.20 -10.31
C LEU A 9 -3.08 14.71 -8.93
N LEU A 10 -2.16 14.80 -7.97
CA LEU A 10 -2.43 15.23 -6.61
C LEU A 10 -2.84 16.71 -6.52
N LEU A 11 -2.55 17.50 -7.55
CA LEU A 11 -2.93 18.92 -7.63
C LEU A 11 -4.18 19.16 -8.48
N GLN A 12 -4.72 18.14 -9.14
CA GLN A 12 -5.97 18.29 -9.90
C GLN A 12 -7.16 18.56 -8.95
N ASN A 13 -8.24 19.12 -9.48
CA ASN A 13 -9.49 19.22 -8.72
C ASN A 13 -10.11 17.82 -8.58
N PRO A 14 -10.38 17.31 -7.36
CA PRO A 14 -10.99 15.98 -7.18
C PRO A 14 -12.31 15.79 -7.94
N SER A 15 -13.12 16.85 -8.06
CA SER A 15 -14.41 16.79 -8.76
C SER A 15 -14.29 16.60 -10.28
N THR A 16 -13.12 16.80 -10.87
CA THR A 16 -12.88 16.64 -12.31
C THR A 16 -12.24 15.29 -12.65
N LEU A 17 -11.93 14.46 -11.66
CA LEU A 17 -11.27 13.17 -11.88
C LEU A 17 -12.29 12.09 -12.22
N ASN A 18 -11.94 11.20 -13.15
CA ASN A 18 -12.66 9.94 -13.29
C ASN A 18 -12.35 9.01 -12.10
N ARG A 19 -13.09 7.91 -12.03
CA ARG A 19 -13.01 6.95 -10.93
C ARG A 19 -11.61 6.35 -10.78
N GLU A 20 -11.00 5.94 -11.89
CA GLU A 20 -9.65 5.38 -11.90
C GLU A 20 -8.59 6.38 -11.42
N GLU A 21 -8.75 7.66 -11.78
CA GLU A 21 -7.88 8.74 -11.31
C GLU A 21 -8.10 9.06 -9.84
N THR A 22 -9.31 8.88 -9.32
CA THR A 22 -9.62 9.07 -7.91
C THR A 22 -8.89 8.01 -7.06
N TRP A 23 -9.01 6.73 -7.40
CA TRP A 23 -8.29 5.66 -6.70
C TRP A 23 -6.76 5.83 -6.82
N LEU A 24 -6.28 6.19 -8.01
CA LEU A 24 -4.86 6.42 -8.24
C LEU A 24 -4.32 7.60 -7.41
N ARG A 25 -5.11 8.67 -7.29
CA ARG A 25 -4.77 9.85 -6.49
C ARG A 25 -4.59 9.49 -5.02
N GLU A 26 -5.51 8.72 -4.44
CA GLU A 26 -5.41 8.26 -3.05
C GLU A 26 -4.17 7.40 -2.84
N ALA A 27 -3.90 6.47 -3.76
CA ALA A 27 -2.71 5.63 -3.71
C ALA A 27 -1.40 6.44 -3.82
N TYR A 28 -1.36 7.42 -4.74
CA TYR A 28 -0.20 8.30 -4.93
C TYR A 28 0.09 9.18 -3.73
N ALA A 29 -0.95 9.74 -3.09
CA ALA A 29 -0.78 10.69 -1.99
C ALA A 29 0.08 10.10 -0.87
N ASN A 30 -0.15 8.83 -0.52
CA ASN A 30 0.63 8.16 0.51
C ASN A 30 2.08 7.92 0.09
N ILE A 31 2.32 7.49 -1.16
CA ILE A 31 3.67 7.20 -1.65
C ILE A 31 4.49 8.50 -1.75
N VAL A 32 3.89 9.55 -2.32
CA VAL A 32 4.52 10.86 -2.49
C VAL A 32 4.84 11.51 -1.15
N SER A 33 3.94 11.41 -0.16
CA SER A 33 4.20 11.92 1.19
C SER A 33 5.43 11.25 1.83
N ASN A 34 5.50 9.91 1.80
CA ASN A 34 6.64 9.17 2.36
C ASN A 34 7.95 9.47 1.62
N LEU A 35 7.91 9.65 0.29
CA LEU A 35 9.09 10.05 -0.48
C LEU A 35 9.60 11.42 -0.04
N LEU A 36 8.70 12.36 0.25
CA LEU A 36 9.09 13.69 0.70
C LEU A 36 9.67 13.69 2.12
N GLU A 37 9.25 12.77 2.99
CA GLU A 37 9.85 12.61 4.33
C GLU A 37 11.36 12.34 4.25
N TYR A 38 11.81 11.55 3.27
CA TYR A 38 13.25 11.33 3.02
C TYR A 38 14.00 12.60 2.63
N ALA A 39 13.32 13.58 2.03
CA ALA A 39 13.90 14.88 1.70
C ALA A 39 13.93 15.84 2.89
N THR A 40 13.16 15.61 3.96
CA THR A 40 13.10 16.54 5.10
C THR A 40 13.73 15.99 6.37
N ASP A 41 13.82 14.66 6.51
CA ASP A 41 14.37 14.00 7.69
C ASP A 41 15.87 13.73 7.50
N PRO A 42 16.75 14.37 8.31
CA PRO A 42 18.19 14.14 8.26
C PRO A 42 18.59 12.77 8.81
N SER A 43 17.68 12.05 9.48
CA SER A 43 17.95 10.73 10.03
C SER A 43 18.21 9.70 8.92
N SER A 44 19.15 8.80 9.19
CA SER A 44 19.46 7.67 8.29
C SER A 44 18.64 6.46 8.68
N ASN A 45 18.01 5.84 7.69
CA ASN A 45 17.29 4.58 7.88
C ASN A 45 18.17 3.35 7.62
N ILE A 46 19.39 3.54 7.12
CA ILE A 46 20.38 2.47 6.97
C ILE A 46 21.19 2.37 8.26
N ASP A 47 21.24 1.17 8.83
CA ASP A 47 22.07 0.88 10.00
C ASP A 47 23.57 0.87 9.62
N PRO A 48 24.49 1.15 10.56
CA PRO A 48 25.91 1.26 10.25
C PRO A 48 26.55 -0.01 9.67
N PHE A 49 26.01 -1.19 9.97
CA PHE A 49 26.51 -2.44 9.43
C PHE A 49 26.08 -2.60 7.97
N ALA A 50 24.79 -2.37 7.67
CA ALA A 50 24.29 -2.33 6.31
C ALA A 50 25.01 -1.28 5.45
N ALA A 51 25.31 -0.09 6.00
CA ALA A 51 26.06 0.95 5.28
C ALA A 51 27.45 0.48 4.84
N LYS A 52 28.17 -0.23 5.71
CA LYS A 52 29.47 -0.85 5.37
C LYS A 52 29.31 -1.95 4.32
N PHE A 53 28.35 -2.85 4.51
CA PHE A 53 28.10 -3.96 3.60
C PHE A 53 27.69 -3.50 2.19
N MET A 54 26.85 -2.47 2.09
CA MET A 54 26.42 -1.86 0.83
C MET A 54 27.49 -0.97 0.18
N GLY A 55 28.68 -0.88 0.79
CA GLY A 55 29.81 -0.10 0.29
C GLY A 55 29.66 1.41 0.43
N ILE A 56 28.62 1.91 1.11
CA ILE A 56 28.38 3.36 1.28
C ILE A 56 29.56 4.04 1.97
N GLU A 57 30.13 3.37 2.98
CA GLU A 57 31.29 3.90 3.72
C GLU A 57 32.60 3.88 2.91
N ALA A 58 32.66 3.11 1.82
CA ALA A 58 33.83 3.02 0.94
C ALA A 58 33.75 3.99 -0.25
N VAL A 59 32.65 4.74 -0.40
CA VAL A 59 32.50 5.73 -1.47
C VAL A 59 33.30 6.99 -1.13
N GLU A 60 34.33 7.28 -1.93
CA GLU A 60 35.18 8.47 -1.75
C GLU A 60 34.56 9.75 -2.34
N ASN A 61 33.84 9.63 -3.46
CA ASN A 61 33.23 10.75 -4.18
C ASN A 61 31.71 10.56 -4.28
N ASN A 62 30.93 11.63 -4.05
CA ASN A 62 29.46 11.61 -4.12
C ASN A 62 28.80 10.63 -3.12
N LYS A 63 29.41 10.44 -1.95
CA LYS A 63 28.91 9.53 -0.90
C LYS A 63 27.46 9.82 -0.52
N GLU A 64 27.11 11.09 -0.40
CA GLU A 64 25.76 11.55 -0.02
C GLU A 64 24.74 11.22 -1.10
N GLU A 65 25.13 11.32 -2.39
CA GLU A 65 24.27 10.98 -3.51
C GLU A 65 24.03 9.47 -3.58
N TYR A 66 25.09 8.68 -3.47
CA TYR A 66 24.97 7.22 -3.43
C TYR A 66 24.11 6.76 -2.25
N ARG A 67 24.32 7.34 -1.06
CA ARG A 67 23.50 7.06 0.13
C ARG A 67 22.04 7.44 -0.09
N ALA A 68 21.76 8.66 -0.56
CA ALA A 68 20.41 9.14 -0.82
C ALA A 68 19.70 8.25 -1.84
N PHE A 69 20.39 7.88 -2.92
CA PHE A 69 19.89 6.94 -3.91
C PHE A 69 19.50 5.62 -3.24
N MET A 70 20.41 4.99 -2.47
CA MET A 70 20.15 3.72 -1.79
C MET A 70 18.98 3.80 -0.81
N GLU A 71 18.86 4.86 0.00
CA GLU A 71 17.79 5.00 0.98
C GLU A 71 16.41 5.18 0.33
N VAL A 72 16.29 6.12 -0.61
CA VAL A 72 15.03 6.40 -1.30
C VAL A 72 14.60 5.21 -2.15
N THR A 73 15.54 4.60 -2.88
CA THR A 73 15.25 3.42 -3.70
C THR A 73 14.95 2.18 -2.87
N SER A 74 15.52 2.04 -1.67
CA SER A 74 15.14 0.96 -0.74
C SER A 74 13.68 1.08 -0.29
N TYR A 75 13.17 2.29 -0.04
CA TYR A 75 11.75 2.50 0.20
C TYR A 75 10.90 2.19 -1.04
N PHE A 76 11.27 2.79 -2.18
CA PHE A 76 10.43 2.74 -3.38
C PHE A 76 10.45 1.36 -4.05
N TRP A 77 11.59 0.68 -4.12
CA TRP A 77 11.72 -0.64 -4.74
C TRP A 77 11.64 -1.81 -3.76
N GLY A 78 11.96 -1.60 -2.47
CA GLY A 78 11.91 -2.61 -1.42
C GLY A 78 10.51 -2.91 -0.88
N SER A 79 9.47 -2.80 -1.72
CA SER A 79 8.08 -3.20 -1.47
C SER A 79 7.21 -2.25 -0.62
N LYS A 80 7.67 -1.07 -0.20
CA LYS A 80 6.85 -0.12 0.58
C LYS A 80 6.21 1.00 -0.26
N GLY A 81 6.92 1.50 -1.27
CA GLY A 81 6.41 2.51 -2.21
C GLY A 81 6.24 2.01 -3.65
N GLY A 82 6.61 0.76 -3.91
CA GLY A 82 6.75 0.21 -5.25
C GLY A 82 5.45 -0.31 -5.86
N ARG A 83 5.57 -1.00 -7.00
CA ARG A 83 4.42 -1.50 -7.77
C ARG A 83 3.43 -2.34 -6.94
N GLY A 84 3.92 -3.21 -6.04
CA GLY A 84 3.06 -4.02 -5.16
C GLY A 84 2.22 -3.16 -4.23
N ALA A 85 2.89 -2.31 -3.43
CA ALA A 85 2.21 -1.37 -2.54
C ALA A 85 1.25 -0.43 -3.29
N LEU A 86 1.60 0.02 -4.51
CA LEU A 86 0.72 0.84 -5.33
C LEU A 86 -0.58 0.09 -5.68
N ILE A 87 -0.47 -1.15 -6.15
CA ILE A 87 -1.64 -1.97 -6.51
C ILE A 87 -2.50 -2.25 -5.28
N GLU A 88 -1.90 -2.62 -4.15
CA GLU A 88 -2.63 -2.84 -2.90
C GLU A 88 -3.42 -1.59 -2.48
N LYS A 89 -2.79 -0.41 -2.58
CA LYS A 89 -3.45 0.86 -2.26
C LYS A 89 -4.56 1.21 -3.24
N ILE A 90 -4.40 0.94 -4.53
CA ILE A 90 -5.46 1.13 -5.54
C ILE A 90 -6.64 0.21 -5.22
N MET A 91 -6.39 -1.06 -4.89
CA MET A 91 -7.44 -2.02 -4.55
C MET A 91 -8.16 -1.64 -3.25
N ALA A 92 -7.43 -1.18 -2.23
CA ALA A 92 -8.02 -0.67 -1.00
C ALA A 92 -8.87 0.59 -1.27
N ALA A 93 -8.38 1.53 -2.07
CA ALA A 93 -9.12 2.73 -2.47
C ALA A 93 -10.41 2.37 -3.26
N ALA A 94 -10.34 1.38 -4.16
CA ALA A 94 -11.48 0.89 -4.91
C ALA A 94 -12.50 0.11 -4.07
N ALA A 95 -12.04 -0.52 -2.98
CA ALA A 95 -12.92 -1.16 -2.01
C ALA A 95 -13.57 -0.15 -1.04
N GLY A 96 -12.96 1.02 -0.83
CA GLY A 96 -13.48 2.09 0.01
C GLY A 96 -13.23 1.87 1.51
N THR A 97 -14.08 2.44 2.35
CA THR A 97 -13.90 2.47 3.82
C THR A 97 -14.07 1.11 4.50
N THR A 98 -14.51 0.09 3.77
CA THR A 98 -14.70 -1.27 4.29
C THR A 98 -13.45 -2.14 4.14
N ALA A 99 -12.37 -1.60 3.57
CA ALA A 99 -11.11 -2.31 3.37
C ALA A 99 -10.00 -1.88 4.36
N ALA A 100 -9.08 -2.82 4.61
CA ALA A 100 -7.85 -2.58 5.36
C ALA A 100 -6.66 -3.21 4.65
N ASN A 101 -5.47 -2.62 4.86
CA ASN A 101 -4.20 -3.14 4.40
C ASN A 101 -3.34 -3.52 5.61
N GLY A 102 -2.70 -4.70 5.55
CA GLY A 102 -1.61 -5.06 6.45
C GLY A 102 -2.04 -5.23 7.91
N ILE A 103 -3.27 -5.68 8.14
CA ILE A 103 -3.83 -5.84 9.48
C ILE A 103 -3.41 -7.20 10.08
N LEU A 104 -3.09 -7.19 11.37
CA LEU A 104 -2.84 -8.40 12.14
C LEU A 104 -4.17 -9.10 12.43
N LEU A 105 -4.17 -10.42 12.43
CA LEU A 105 -5.33 -11.26 12.74
C LEU A 105 -6.03 -10.84 14.03
N SER A 106 -5.26 -10.52 15.08
CA SER A 106 -5.79 -10.06 16.37
C SER A 106 -6.52 -8.72 16.35
N LYS A 107 -6.28 -7.90 15.33
CA LYS A 107 -6.91 -6.58 15.18
C LYS A 107 -8.19 -6.63 14.34
N ILE A 108 -8.42 -7.73 13.62
CA ILE A 108 -9.54 -7.87 12.69
C ILE A 108 -10.90 -7.69 13.37
N PRO A 109 -11.18 -8.27 14.56
CA PRO A 109 -12.48 -8.09 15.21
C PRO A 109 -12.81 -6.61 15.48
N LYS A 110 -11.85 -5.88 16.05
CA LYS A 110 -11.98 -4.43 16.33
C LYS A 110 -12.20 -3.62 15.06
N TRP A 111 -11.50 -3.97 13.99
CA TRP A 111 -11.65 -3.30 12.69
C TRP A 111 -13.03 -3.55 12.06
N ILE A 112 -13.51 -4.80 12.06
CA ILE A 112 -14.87 -5.12 11.59
C ILE A 112 -15.91 -4.35 12.40
N ALA A 113 -15.74 -4.29 13.73
CA ALA A 113 -16.60 -3.54 14.61
C ALA A 113 -16.66 -2.05 14.24
N SER A 114 -15.52 -1.42 13.94
CA SER A 114 -15.50 -0.02 13.49
C SER A 114 -16.24 0.20 12.17
N ILE A 115 -16.17 -0.76 11.22
CA ILE A 115 -16.89 -0.68 9.95
C ILE A 115 -18.40 -0.80 10.18
N LYS A 116 -18.80 -1.69 11.10
CA LYS A 116 -20.22 -1.98 11.39
C LYS A 116 -20.83 -1.07 12.47
N GLY A 117 -20.07 -0.12 13.01
CA GLY A 117 -20.54 0.77 14.08
C GLY A 117 -20.79 0.07 15.42
N ILE A 118 -20.12 -1.06 15.68
CA ILE A 118 -20.22 -1.83 16.92
C ILE A 118 -19.21 -1.27 17.93
N GLN A 119 -19.67 -0.94 19.14
CA GLN A 119 -18.83 -0.37 20.21
C GLN A 119 -18.19 -1.47 21.08
N ASP A 120 -17.17 -1.09 21.85
CA ASP A 120 -16.52 -1.90 22.90
C ASP A 120 -15.84 -3.21 22.48
N VAL A 121 -15.61 -3.42 21.18
CA VAL A 121 -14.84 -4.57 20.67
C VAL A 121 -13.33 -4.28 20.80
N LYS A 122 -12.64 -5.06 21.64
CA LYS A 122 -11.18 -4.99 21.81
C LYS A 122 -10.43 -5.82 20.75
N GLU A 123 -9.13 -5.59 20.61
CA GLU A 123 -8.26 -6.54 19.88
C GLU A 123 -8.30 -7.90 20.60
N TRP A 124 -8.32 -9.00 19.85
CA TRP A 124 -8.42 -10.30 20.49
C TRP A 124 -7.10 -10.69 21.19
N LYS A 125 -7.17 -11.64 22.13
CA LYS A 125 -6.00 -12.34 22.66
C LYS A 125 -6.23 -13.84 22.58
N SER A 126 -5.28 -14.57 21.99
CA SER A 126 -5.33 -16.04 21.93
C SER A 126 -4.79 -16.65 23.23
N THR A 127 -5.43 -17.71 23.72
CA THR A 127 -5.04 -18.47 24.92
C THR A 127 -3.74 -19.27 24.77
N GLY A 128 -3.34 -19.61 23.55
CA GLY A 128 -2.21 -20.51 23.28
C GLY A 128 -0.99 -19.79 22.72
N SER A 129 -1.01 -19.56 21.40
CA SER A 129 -0.06 -18.70 20.70
C SER A 129 -0.85 -17.79 19.77
N ASP A 130 -0.58 -16.49 19.80
CA ASP A 130 -1.05 -15.58 18.76
C ASP A 130 -0.06 -15.71 17.59
N PRO A 131 -0.44 -16.35 16.46
CA PRO A 131 0.51 -16.62 15.38
C PRO A 131 1.01 -15.35 14.67
N LYS A 132 0.70 -14.15 15.16
CA LYS A 132 1.09 -12.85 14.57
C LYS A 132 0.83 -12.83 13.06
N LEU A 133 -0.23 -13.52 12.63
CA LEU A 133 -0.61 -13.60 11.23
C LEU A 133 -1.00 -12.21 10.76
N LYS A 134 -0.39 -11.79 9.65
CA LYS A 134 -0.65 -10.52 9.00
C LYS A 134 -1.10 -10.81 7.57
N PHE A 135 -2.17 -10.15 7.16
CA PHE A 135 -2.74 -10.31 5.84
C PHE A 135 -2.59 -9.04 5.01
N ASP A 136 -2.35 -9.21 3.70
CA ASP A 136 -2.07 -8.08 2.82
C ASP A 136 -3.27 -7.15 2.71
N LEU A 137 -4.44 -7.69 2.35
CA LEU A 137 -5.67 -6.93 2.19
C LEU A 137 -6.89 -7.66 2.77
N LEU A 138 -7.80 -6.87 3.37
CA LEU A 138 -9.09 -7.36 3.86
C LEU A 138 -10.20 -6.43 3.40
N ASN A 139 -11.40 -6.99 3.19
CA ASN A 139 -12.61 -6.22 2.92
C ASN A 139 -13.84 -6.86 3.57
N VAL A 140 -14.77 -6.02 4.06
CA VAL A 140 -16.09 -6.43 4.53
C VAL A 140 -17.14 -6.09 3.47
N ILE A 141 -17.74 -7.12 2.86
CA ILE A 141 -18.75 -7.01 1.80
C ILE A 141 -20.06 -7.58 2.35
N GLY A 142 -20.86 -6.76 3.03
CA GLY A 142 -22.09 -7.21 3.69
C GLY A 142 -21.80 -8.15 4.87
N ASP A 143 -22.15 -9.43 4.73
CA ASP A 143 -21.86 -10.51 5.68
C ASP A 143 -20.62 -11.36 5.29
N ARG A 144 -19.93 -10.96 4.22
CA ARG A 144 -18.68 -11.58 3.76
C ARG A 144 -17.49 -10.82 4.31
N LEU A 145 -16.51 -11.57 4.79
CA LEU A 145 -15.18 -11.10 5.12
C LEU A 145 -14.19 -11.72 4.14
N VAL A 146 -13.55 -10.88 3.34
CA VAL A 146 -12.64 -11.31 2.26
C VAL A 146 -11.21 -11.01 2.70
N PHE A 147 -10.38 -12.04 2.73
CA PHE A 147 -8.93 -11.96 2.93
C PHE A 147 -8.28 -12.19 1.58
N LEU A 148 -7.33 -11.33 1.24
CA LEU A 148 -6.62 -11.42 -0.02
C LEU A 148 -5.11 -11.29 0.22
N GLU A 149 -4.39 -12.33 -0.20
CA GLU A 149 -2.93 -12.36 -0.28
C GLU A 149 -2.55 -12.16 -1.75
N ILE A 150 -1.89 -11.04 -2.07
CA ILE A 150 -1.66 -10.64 -3.46
C ILE A 150 -0.24 -10.97 -3.88
N LYS A 151 -0.12 -11.54 -5.07
CA LYS A 151 1.13 -11.52 -5.84
C LYS A 151 0.89 -10.82 -7.17
N ASN A 152 1.71 -9.80 -7.44
CA ASN A 152 1.64 -9.02 -8.67
C ASN A 152 1.76 -9.89 -9.93
N ARG A 153 2.70 -10.84 -9.92
CA ARG A 153 2.87 -11.79 -11.03
C ARG A 153 2.70 -13.21 -10.53
N VAL A 154 2.24 -14.08 -11.43
CA VAL A 154 2.13 -15.51 -11.18
C VAL A 154 3.47 -16.14 -10.75
N ASP A 155 4.60 -15.63 -11.24
CA ASP A 155 5.94 -16.12 -10.90
C ASP A 155 6.64 -15.36 -9.77
N SER A 156 5.96 -14.42 -9.11
CA SER A 156 6.52 -13.71 -7.95
C SER A 156 6.67 -14.66 -6.76
N GLY A 157 7.92 -14.86 -6.32
CA GLY A 157 8.27 -15.70 -5.16
C GLY A 157 8.08 -17.20 -5.34
N GLY A 158 7.70 -17.65 -6.55
CA GLY A 158 7.58 -19.06 -6.92
C GLY A 158 6.73 -19.91 -5.96
N THR A 159 7.21 -21.12 -5.66
CA THR A 159 6.54 -22.06 -4.74
C THR A 159 6.51 -21.56 -3.29
N ALA A 160 7.56 -20.85 -2.85
CA ALA A 160 7.64 -20.29 -1.50
C ALA A 160 6.51 -19.28 -1.23
N ALA A 161 6.14 -18.47 -2.24
CA ALA A 161 4.99 -17.56 -2.14
C ALA A 161 3.65 -18.31 -1.96
N ARG A 162 3.51 -19.50 -2.54
CA ARG A 162 2.29 -20.33 -2.36
C ARG A 162 2.25 -20.95 -0.97
N GLU A 163 3.38 -21.43 -0.47
CA GLU A 163 3.50 -21.93 0.89
C GLU A 163 3.23 -20.84 1.92
N GLU A 164 3.72 -19.62 1.70
CA GLU A 164 3.45 -18.47 2.56
C GLU A 164 1.95 -18.16 2.62
N ALA A 165 1.30 -17.92 1.48
CA ALA A 165 -0.11 -17.52 1.43
C ALA A 165 -1.03 -18.66 1.90
N LEU A 166 -0.87 -19.87 1.38
CA LEU A 166 -1.75 -20.99 1.69
C LEU A 166 -1.40 -21.62 3.03
N ALA A 167 -0.21 -22.21 3.16
CA ALA A 167 0.11 -23.05 4.32
C ALA A 167 0.37 -22.26 5.59
N LYS A 168 1.18 -21.19 5.51
CA LYS A 168 1.58 -20.40 6.69
C LYS A 168 0.49 -19.44 7.17
N LYS A 169 -0.42 -19.01 6.30
CA LYS A 169 -1.50 -18.05 6.63
C LYS A 169 -2.90 -18.68 6.59
N PHE A 170 -3.45 -18.98 5.41
CA PHE A 170 -4.86 -19.37 5.29
C PHE A 170 -5.20 -20.72 5.91
N LEU A 171 -4.43 -21.76 5.61
CA LEU A 171 -4.62 -23.09 6.18
C LEU A 171 -4.37 -23.10 7.68
N LYS A 172 -3.47 -22.23 8.17
CA LYS A 172 -3.26 -22.06 9.60
C LYS A 172 -4.48 -21.45 10.29
N LEU A 173 -5.07 -20.40 9.71
CA LEU A 173 -6.30 -19.80 10.22
C LEU A 173 -7.48 -20.80 10.14
N ALA A 174 -7.60 -21.54 9.03
CA ALA A 174 -8.60 -22.58 8.88
C ALA A 174 -8.50 -23.67 9.96
N GLU A 175 -7.27 -24.10 10.29
CA GLU A 175 -7.02 -25.06 11.37
C GLU A 175 -7.47 -24.47 12.72
N MET A 176 -7.16 -23.20 13.01
CA MET A 176 -7.60 -22.55 14.26
C MET A 176 -9.12 -22.46 14.37
N ILE A 177 -9.81 -22.17 13.26
CA ILE A 177 -11.29 -22.14 13.21
C ILE A 177 -11.85 -23.54 13.45
N GLN A 178 -11.33 -24.57 12.79
CA GLN A 178 -11.79 -25.95 12.96
C GLN A 178 -11.58 -26.46 14.39
N ASN A 179 -10.46 -26.08 15.01
CA ASN A 179 -10.12 -26.49 16.37
C ASN A 179 -10.93 -25.75 17.45
N GLY A 180 -11.70 -24.71 17.10
CA GLY A 180 -12.39 -23.87 18.07
C GLY A 180 -11.43 -23.19 19.04
N VAL A 181 -10.30 -22.66 18.55
CA VAL A 181 -9.29 -21.99 19.41
C VAL A 181 -9.95 -20.83 20.17
N PRO A 182 -9.93 -20.84 21.53
CA PRO A 182 -10.51 -19.76 22.32
C PRO A 182 -9.75 -18.44 22.11
N VAL A 183 -10.50 -17.38 21.85
CA VAL A 183 -10.03 -16.00 21.69
C VAL A 183 -10.81 -15.09 22.63
N TYR A 184 -10.09 -14.21 23.33
CA TYR A 184 -10.68 -13.23 24.24
C TYR A 184 -10.89 -11.90 23.56
N ILE A 185 -12.10 -11.36 23.65
CA ILE A 185 -12.43 -10.00 23.22
C ILE A 185 -12.99 -9.28 24.45
N GLY A 186 -12.14 -8.55 25.17
CA GLY A 186 -12.55 -7.89 26.42
C GLY A 186 -12.36 -8.74 27.68
N ASP A 187 -13.21 -8.53 28.67
CA ASP A 187 -12.95 -8.92 30.06
C ASP A 187 -13.73 -10.18 30.53
N GLY A 188 -14.29 -11.03 29.64
CA GLY A 188 -14.96 -12.23 30.15
C GLY A 188 -15.76 -13.19 29.26
N VAL A 189 -15.45 -13.41 27.97
CA VAL A 189 -16.04 -14.56 27.24
C VAL A 189 -14.98 -15.27 26.38
N ASP A 190 -14.83 -16.58 26.59
CA ASP A 190 -14.16 -17.49 25.65
C ASP A 190 -15.10 -17.68 24.45
N MET A 191 -14.89 -16.91 23.38
CA MET A 191 -15.47 -17.23 22.07
C MET A 191 -14.38 -17.88 21.22
N ASP A 192 -14.72 -18.78 20.31
CA ASP A 192 -13.78 -19.13 19.26
C ASP A 192 -13.81 -18.10 18.11
N ILE A 193 -12.94 -18.30 17.12
CA ILE A 193 -12.84 -17.42 15.94
C ILE A 193 -14.15 -17.41 15.13
N ALA A 194 -14.82 -18.56 15.00
CA ALA A 194 -16.06 -18.65 14.23
C ALA A 194 -17.17 -17.85 14.91
N GLN A 195 -17.35 -18.07 16.21
CA GLN A 195 -18.31 -17.37 17.05
C GLN A 195 -18.04 -15.86 17.07
N THR A 196 -16.77 -15.46 17.16
CA THR A 196 -16.35 -14.05 17.07
C THR A 196 -16.84 -13.41 15.78
N PHE A 197 -16.55 -14.02 14.63
CA PHE A 197 -16.94 -13.46 13.34
C PHE A 197 -18.46 -13.44 13.15
N LEU A 198 -19.16 -14.49 13.59
CA LEU A 198 -20.62 -14.55 13.58
C LEU A 198 -21.25 -13.46 14.46
N GLY A 199 -20.71 -13.22 15.65
CA GLY A 199 -21.15 -12.15 16.55
C GLY A 199 -20.97 -10.75 15.96
N LEU A 200 -20.02 -10.59 15.05
CA LEU A 200 -19.80 -9.36 14.26
C LEU A 200 -20.63 -9.35 12.96
N GLY A 201 -21.55 -10.29 12.77
CA GLY A 201 -22.42 -10.37 11.60
C GLY A 201 -21.69 -10.81 10.33
N ILE A 202 -20.59 -11.56 10.45
CA ILE A 202 -19.90 -12.20 9.33
C ILE A 202 -20.31 -13.67 9.27
N LYS A 203 -20.94 -14.06 8.16
CA LYS A 203 -21.41 -15.44 7.92
C LYS A 203 -20.52 -16.20 6.94
N ARG A 204 -19.66 -15.49 6.21
CA ARG A 204 -18.80 -16.09 5.19
C ARG A 204 -17.40 -15.48 5.24
N LEU A 205 -16.40 -16.32 5.46
CA LEU A 205 -14.98 -15.98 5.38
C LEU A 205 -14.40 -16.54 4.07
N GLU A 206 -13.85 -15.67 3.24
CA GLU A 206 -13.23 -16.04 1.97
C GLU A 206 -11.75 -15.67 2.00
N MET A 207 -10.88 -16.64 1.75
CA MET A 207 -9.44 -16.48 1.77
C MET A 207 -8.88 -16.78 0.39
N HIS A 208 -8.43 -15.74 -0.31
CA HIS A 208 -8.00 -15.81 -1.70
C HIS A 208 -6.50 -15.57 -1.82
N ALA A 209 -5.79 -16.49 -2.48
CA ALA A 209 -4.46 -16.20 -3.00
C ALA A 209 -4.62 -15.63 -4.41
N GLY A 210 -4.35 -14.34 -4.59
CA GLY A 210 -4.61 -13.62 -5.83
C GLY A 210 -3.36 -13.39 -6.68
N PHE A 211 -3.45 -13.69 -7.98
CA PHE A 211 -2.39 -13.47 -8.97
C PHE A 211 -2.87 -12.54 -10.07
N LEU A 212 -2.28 -11.35 -10.18
CA LEU A 212 -2.82 -10.31 -11.05
C LEU A 212 -2.33 -10.42 -12.50
N PHE A 213 -1.03 -10.58 -12.70
CA PHE A 213 -0.40 -10.55 -14.02
C PHE A 213 0.42 -11.81 -14.34
N ASN A 214 0.57 -12.12 -15.62
CA ASN A 214 1.52 -13.12 -16.10
C ASN A 214 2.94 -12.50 -16.23
N ALA A 215 3.90 -13.30 -16.69
CA ALA A 215 5.29 -12.85 -16.85
C ALA A 215 5.49 -11.77 -17.92
N ARG A 216 4.55 -11.64 -18.87
CA ARG A 216 4.53 -10.64 -19.95
C ARG A 216 3.84 -9.34 -19.52
N GLY A 217 3.10 -9.35 -18.42
CA GLY A 217 2.35 -8.20 -17.92
C GLY A 217 0.87 -8.18 -18.31
N ASP A 218 0.36 -9.22 -18.98
CA ASP A 218 -1.08 -9.39 -19.22
C ASP A 218 -1.77 -9.95 -17.98
N GLU A 219 -3.12 -9.99 -17.95
CA GLU A 219 -3.86 -10.65 -16.87
C GLU A 219 -3.41 -12.12 -16.71
N ALA A 220 -3.23 -12.55 -15.45
CA ALA A 220 -2.86 -13.92 -15.15
C ALA A 220 -4.03 -14.88 -15.42
N THR A 221 -3.68 -16.08 -15.86
CA THR A 221 -4.60 -17.22 -16.02
C THR A 221 -4.12 -18.43 -15.22
N ILE A 222 -4.98 -19.44 -15.07
CA ILE A 222 -4.61 -20.74 -14.49
C ILE A 222 -3.52 -21.41 -15.34
N GLU A 223 -3.60 -21.29 -16.67
CA GLU A 223 -2.65 -21.85 -17.62
C GLU A 223 -1.25 -21.24 -17.43
N ASP A 224 -1.16 -19.94 -17.15
CA ASP A 224 0.10 -19.28 -16.81
C ASP A 224 0.72 -19.91 -15.55
N ASP A 225 -0.08 -20.13 -14.50
CA ASP A 225 0.35 -20.74 -13.23
C ASP A 225 0.76 -22.21 -13.38
N ARG A 226 0.05 -22.96 -14.23
CA ARG A 226 0.37 -24.36 -14.58
C ARG A 226 1.67 -24.45 -15.36
N SER A 227 1.87 -23.58 -16.35
CA SER A 227 3.07 -23.59 -17.20
C SER A 227 4.36 -23.35 -16.41
N LYS A 228 4.25 -22.70 -15.25
CA LYS A 228 5.36 -22.44 -14.32
C LYS A 228 5.49 -23.45 -13.18
N GLY A 229 4.60 -24.45 -13.11
CA GLY A 229 4.61 -25.50 -12.10
C GLY A 229 4.05 -25.10 -10.72
N PHE A 230 3.62 -23.85 -10.54
CA PHE A 230 3.12 -23.35 -9.26
C PHE A 230 1.70 -23.84 -8.94
N TYR A 231 0.87 -24.03 -9.97
CA TYR A 231 -0.47 -24.59 -9.83
C TYR A 231 -0.43 -25.96 -9.13
N GLY A 232 0.54 -26.81 -9.49
CA GLY A 232 0.73 -28.13 -8.87
C GLY A 232 1.08 -28.05 -7.39
N GLN A 233 1.89 -27.06 -6.99
CA GLN A 233 2.23 -26.84 -5.59
C GLN A 233 0.99 -26.42 -4.78
N SER A 234 0.18 -25.47 -5.27
CA SER A 234 -1.05 -25.05 -4.60
C SER A 234 -2.04 -26.20 -4.46
N LYS A 235 -2.20 -27.01 -5.51
CA LYS A 235 -3.01 -28.24 -5.49
C LYS A 235 -2.55 -29.17 -4.37
N ARG A 236 -1.25 -29.46 -4.32
CA ARG A 236 -0.65 -30.37 -3.32
C ARG A 236 -0.93 -29.90 -1.90
N LEU A 237 -0.72 -28.62 -1.59
CA LEU A 237 -0.94 -28.06 -0.24
C LEU A 237 -2.40 -28.22 0.20
N LEU A 238 -3.36 -27.92 -0.68
CA LEU A 238 -4.78 -28.04 -0.38
C LEU A 238 -5.21 -29.51 -0.24
N GLU A 239 -4.71 -30.40 -1.10
CA GLU A 239 -4.98 -31.84 -1.02
C GLU A 239 -4.42 -32.48 0.25
N GLU A 240 -3.17 -32.14 0.62
CA GLU A 240 -2.54 -32.62 1.85
C GLU A 240 -3.33 -32.15 3.08
N TYR A 241 -3.73 -30.89 3.11
CA TYR A 241 -4.57 -30.37 4.19
C TYR A 241 -5.92 -31.08 4.26
N PHE A 242 -6.61 -31.22 3.13
CA PHE A 242 -7.88 -31.94 3.04
C PHE A 242 -7.75 -33.38 3.58
N LYS A 243 -6.76 -34.15 3.10
CA LYS A 243 -6.54 -35.54 3.53
C LYS A 243 -6.28 -35.65 5.04
N LYS A 244 -5.55 -34.68 5.62
CA LYS A 244 -5.17 -34.68 7.04
C LYS A 244 -6.29 -34.19 7.97
N HIS A 245 -7.14 -33.28 7.52
CA HIS A 245 -8.10 -32.57 8.38
C HIS A 245 -9.57 -32.85 8.06
N ASN A 246 -9.90 -33.55 6.96
CA ASN A 246 -11.28 -33.89 6.65
C ASN A 246 -11.91 -34.78 7.74
N ASN A 247 -13.13 -34.44 8.17
CA ASN A 247 -13.86 -35.06 9.28
C ASN A 247 -13.16 -34.96 10.64
N ARG A 248 -12.13 -34.11 10.77
CA ARG A 248 -11.53 -33.80 12.06
C ARG A 248 -12.38 -32.74 12.76
N PHE A 249 -12.46 -32.80 14.09
CA PHE A 249 -13.19 -31.84 14.92
C PHE A 249 -14.68 -31.70 14.57
N SER A 250 -15.29 -32.77 14.04
CA SER A 250 -16.69 -32.78 13.57
C SER A 250 -16.99 -31.79 12.44
N VAL A 251 -15.97 -31.32 11.71
CA VAL A 251 -16.11 -30.45 10.55
C VAL A 251 -15.86 -31.23 9.27
N LYS A 252 -16.83 -31.21 8.35
CA LYS A 252 -16.71 -31.84 7.03
C LYS A 252 -16.14 -30.85 6.03
N LEU A 253 -15.04 -31.22 5.38
CA LEU A 253 -14.43 -30.40 4.35
C LEU A 253 -14.94 -30.83 2.97
N THR A 254 -14.98 -29.88 2.04
CA THR A 254 -15.20 -30.11 0.61
C THR A 254 -14.01 -29.57 -0.16
N TYR A 255 -13.40 -30.39 -1.02
CA TYR A 255 -12.30 -29.98 -1.89
C TYR A 255 -12.65 -30.23 -3.36
N ASN A 256 -12.57 -29.18 -4.19
CA ASN A 256 -12.69 -29.27 -5.63
C ASN A 256 -11.29 -29.13 -6.25
N ALA A 257 -10.75 -30.23 -6.78
CA ALA A 257 -9.42 -30.27 -7.39
C ALA A 257 -9.32 -29.49 -8.71
N SER A 258 -10.43 -29.33 -9.44
CA SER A 258 -10.46 -28.62 -10.74
C SER A 258 -10.30 -27.12 -10.57
N SER A 259 -10.93 -26.56 -9.54
CA SER A 259 -10.86 -25.13 -9.19
C SER A 259 -9.94 -24.82 -8.01
N GLN A 260 -9.27 -25.84 -7.45
CA GLN A 260 -8.45 -25.73 -6.24
C GLN A 260 -9.15 -25.00 -5.09
N LYS A 261 -10.42 -25.35 -4.86
CA LYS A 261 -11.26 -24.72 -3.86
C LYS A 261 -11.48 -25.65 -2.68
N LEU A 262 -11.11 -25.20 -1.48
CA LEU A 262 -11.41 -25.85 -0.22
C LEU A 262 -12.52 -25.07 0.50
N SER A 263 -13.47 -25.78 1.11
CA SER A 263 -14.50 -25.13 1.93
C SER A 263 -14.99 -26.03 3.05
N PHE A 264 -15.51 -25.40 4.12
CA PHE A 264 -16.20 -26.07 5.21
C PHE A 264 -17.09 -25.08 5.95
N GLU A 265 -17.99 -25.59 6.79
CA GLU A 265 -18.83 -24.78 7.66
C GLU A 265 -18.55 -25.15 9.13
N LYS A 266 -18.44 -24.14 9.99
CA LYS A 266 -18.27 -24.29 11.44
C LYS A 266 -19.23 -23.34 12.15
N ASP A 267 -20.17 -23.88 12.90
CA ASP A 267 -21.16 -23.14 13.71
C ASP A 267 -21.94 -22.07 12.92
N GLY A 268 -22.15 -22.29 11.61
CA GLY A 268 -22.82 -21.35 10.70
C GLY A 268 -21.90 -20.37 9.97
N LEU A 269 -20.58 -20.37 10.25
CA LEU A 269 -19.58 -19.65 9.47
C LEU A 269 -19.12 -20.53 8.29
N LEU A 270 -19.39 -20.08 7.06
CA LEU A 270 -18.85 -20.68 5.85
C LEU A 270 -17.42 -20.19 5.60
N VAL A 271 -16.46 -21.09 5.54
CA VAL A 271 -15.05 -20.78 5.23
C VAL A 271 -14.70 -21.30 3.84
N ILE A 272 -14.11 -20.45 3.02
CA ILE A 272 -13.66 -20.76 1.65
C ILE A 272 -12.19 -20.37 1.50
N ILE A 273 -11.41 -21.25 0.88
CA ILE A 273 -10.02 -21.00 0.49
C ILE A 273 -9.87 -21.38 -0.98
N ASP A 274 -9.43 -20.45 -1.82
CA ASP A 274 -9.15 -20.73 -3.23
C ASP A 274 -8.09 -19.76 -3.81
N LEU A 275 -7.86 -19.89 -5.11
CA LEU A 275 -6.92 -19.10 -5.89
C LEU A 275 -7.69 -18.28 -6.93
N LEU A 276 -7.34 -17.00 -7.05
CA LEU A 276 -7.93 -16.08 -8.01
C LEU A 276 -6.88 -15.57 -8.98
N TYR A 277 -7.27 -15.34 -10.24
CA TYR A 277 -6.36 -14.94 -11.31
C TYR A 277 -6.94 -13.74 -12.09
N GLY A 278 -6.08 -12.80 -12.47
CA GLY A 278 -6.45 -11.66 -13.30
C GLY A 278 -7.57 -10.82 -12.70
N SER A 279 -8.54 -10.44 -13.53
CA SER A 279 -9.70 -9.65 -13.11
C SER A 279 -10.58 -10.31 -12.04
N ASP A 280 -10.52 -11.63 -11.83
CA ASP A 280 -11.30 -12.26 -10.76
C ASP A 280 -10.79 -11.85 -9.37
N VAL A 281 -9.52 -11.50 -9.24
CA VAL A 281 -8.95 -10.96 -8.00
C VAL A 281 -9.66 -9.66 -7.59
N THR A 282 -9.80 -8.72 -8.53
CA THR A 282 -10.42 -7.42 -8.23
C THR A 282 -11.93 -7.55 -8.07
N LYS A 283 -12.61 -8.37 -8.89
CA LYS A 283 -14.06 -8.62 -8.78
C LYS A 283 -14.48 -9.21 -7.44
N ASN A 284 -13.67 -10.11 -6.85
CA ASN A 284 -14.01 -10.73 -5.58
C ASN A 284 -13.64 -9.86 -4.37
N PHE A 285 -12.65 -8.98 -4.52
CA PHE A 285 -12.19 -8.11 -3.43
C PHE A 285 -12.92 -6.77 -3.37
N THR A 286 -13.34 -6.20 -4.50
CA THR A 286 -13.89 -4.85 -4.57
C THR A 286 -15.39 -4.89 -4.91
N HIS A 287 -16.16 -3.94 -4.37
CA HIS A 287 -17.57 -3.75 -4.73
C HIS A 287 -17.74 -3.18 -6.14
N GLU A 288 -16.69 -2.54 -6.63
CA GLU A 288 -16.64 -1.74 -7.84
C GLU A 288 -15.93 -2.55 -8.92
N GLY A 289 -16.39 -2.53 -10.18
CA GLY A 289 -15.71 -3.23 -11.28
C GLY A 289 -14.35 -2.64 -11.62
N LEU A 290 -13.36 -2.80 -10.73
CA LEU A 290 -11.99 -2.29 -10.89
C LEU A 290 -11.31 -3.02 -12.05
N ASP A 291 -11.12 -2.27 -13.13
CA ASP A 291 -10.27 -2.64 -14.26
C ASP A 291 -8.83 -2.17 -13.97
N LEU A 292 -8.07 -3.04 -13.32
CA LEU A 292 -6.69 -2.73 -12.93
C LEU A 292 -5.82 -2.43 -14.17
N GLY A 293 -6.10 -3.06 -15.31
CA GLY A 293 -5.42 -2.79 -16.58
C GLY A 293 -5.57 -1.34 -17.03
N LYS A 294 -6.78 -0.78 -16.97
CA LYS A 294 -7.03 0.65 -17.27
C LYS A 294 -6.30 1.59 -16.31
N VAL A 295 -6.33 1.31 -15.01
CA VAL A 295 -5.63 2.14 -14.01
C VAL A 295 -4.12 2.11 -14.26
N MET A 296 -3.56 0.91 -14.41
CA MET A 296 -2.12 0.73 -14.61
C MET A 296 -1.64 1.30 -15.94
N ASN A 297 -2.46 1.29 -16.99
CA ASN A 297 -2.16 1.97 -18.24
C ASN A 297 -1.94 3.49 -18.05
N LYS A 298 -2.65 4.15 -17.14
CA LYS A 298 -2.41 5.57 -16.82
C LYS A 298 -1.04 5.77 -16.14
N VAL A 299 -0.62 4.81 -15.29
CA VAL A 299 0.69 4.80 -14.65
C VAL A 299 1.80 4.60 -15.68
N PHE A 300 1.69 3.56 -16.52
CA PHE A 300 2.73 3.19 -17.48
C PHE A 300 2.92 4.22 -18.60
N ARG A 301 1.84 4.91 -19.02
CA ARG A 301 1.93 6.01 -19.99
C ARG A 301 2.52 7.30 -19.42
N LYS A 302 2.95 7.30 -18.14
CA LYS A 302 3.44 8.48 -17.42
C LYS A 302 2.48 9.67 -17.59
N LYS A 303 1.18 9.41 -17.51
CA LYS A 303 0.16 10.46 -17.66
C LYS A 303 0.34 11.56 -16.61
N TRP A 304 0.83 11.16 -15.44
CA TRP A 304 1.01 11.99 -14.26
C TRP A 304 2.45 11.93 -13.78
N ASP A 305 2.96 13.07 -13.35
CA ASP A 305 4.36 13.26 -12.97
C ASP A 305 4.65 12.92 -11.51
N ASP A 306 3.62 12.74 -10.67
CA ASP A 306 3.71 12.68 -9.21
C ASP A 306 4.80 11.73 -8.71
N ILE A 307 4.74 10.45 -9.11
CA ILE A 307 5.66 9.44 -8.58
C ILE A 307 7.10 9.68 -9.05
N TRP A 308 7.33 9.85 -10.36
CA TRP A 308 8.71 9.94 -10.87
C TRP A 308 9.37 11.26 -10.43
N LEU A 309 8.60 12.35 -10.39
CA LEU A 309 9.09 13.65 -9.93
C LEU A 309 9.41 13.59 -8.45
N SER A 310 8.54 13.01 -7.62
CA SER A 310 8.80 12.85 -6.19
C SER A 310 9.99 11.93 -5.90
N VAL A 311 10.21 10.85 -6.66
CA VAL A 311 11.43 10.03 -6.51
C VAL A 311 12.67 10.84 -6.88
N LYS A 312 12.66 11.55 -8.02
CA LYS A 312 13.77 12.41 -8.45
C LYS A 312 14.10 13.46 -7.37
N MET A 313 13.08 14.14 -6.88
CA MET A 313 13.23 15.18 -5.85
C MET A 313 13.66 14.60 -4.51
N ALA A 314 13.11 13.47 -4.08
CA ALA A 314 13.52 12.81 -2.84
C ALA A 314 15.01 12.47 -2.86
N ILE A 315 15.52 11.88 -3.95
CA ILE A 315 16.96 11.57 -4.08
C ILE A 315 17.78 12.86 -4.06
N SER A 316 17.49 13.80 -4.97
CA SER A 316 18.28 15.02 -5.12
C SER A 316 18.30 15.87 -3.84
N GLN A 317 17.15 16.05 -3.19
CA GLN A 317 17.02 16.90 -2.02
C GLN A 317 17.56 16.23 -0.77
N ARG A 318 17.47 14.89 -0.67
CA ARG A 318 18.16 14.15 0.39
C ARG A 318 19.67 14.23 0.26
N THR A 319 20.22 14.18 -0.96
CA THR A 319 21.65 14.41 -1.20
C THR A 319 22.10 15.76 -0.64
N LEU A 320 21.36 16.83 -0.95
CA LEU A 320 21.64 18.17 -0.42
C LEU A 320 21.54 18.21 1.11
N LEU A 321 20.50 17.61 1.68
CA LEU A 321 20.29 17.57 3.13
C LEU A 321 21.45 16.86 3.85
N LEU A 322 21.89 15.72 3.33
CA LEU A 322 22.99 14.94 3.92
C LEU A 322 24.33 15.68 3.82
N ARG A 323 24.56 16.42 2.74
CA ARG A 323 25.82 17.13 2.48
C ARG A 323 25.89 18.47 3.22
N ASP A 324 24.81 19.25 3.13
CA ASP A 324 24.81 20.67 3.49
C ASP A 324 24.00 20.93 4.78
N GLY A 325 23.32 19.93 5.33
CA GLY A 325 22.43 20.05 6.50
C GLY A 325 21.12 20.79 6.20
N ASN A 326 20.89 21.19 4.95
CA ASN A 326 19.69 21.88 4.48
C ASN A 326 19.43 21.60 2.98
N ASN A 327 18.23 21.92 2.49
CA ASN A 327 17.87 21.79 1.08
C ASN A 327 16.68 22.69 0.70
N ILE A 328 16.26 22.62 -0.56
CA ILE A 328 15.21 23.50 -1.11
C ILE A 328 13.84 23.16 -0.51
N ILE A 329 13.56 21.88 -0.27
CA ILE A 329 12.29 21.42 0.31
C ILE A 329 12.11 21.96 1.73
N ASN A 330 13.17 21.96 2.55
CA ASN A 330 13.17 22.56 3.87
C ASN A 330 12.96 24.07 3.82
N GLU A 331 13.56 24.77 2.86
CA GLU A 331 13.32 26.21 2.67
C GLU A 331 11.88 26.53 2.27
N ILE A 332 11.26 25.69 1.43
CA ILE A 332 9.83 25.78 1.11
C ILE A 332 9.00 25.56 2.38
N ASP A 333 9.29 24.50 3.15
CA ASP A 333 8.58 24.20 4.40
C ASP A 333 8.67 25.35 5.41
N CYS A 334 9.88 25.87 5.63
CA CYS A 334 10.15 27.01 6.49
C CYS A 334 9.37 28.25 6.02
N SER A 335 9.34 28.51 4.71
CA SER A 335 8.61 29.64 4.11
C SER A 335 7.08 29.52 4.21
N LEU A 336 6.56 28.33 4.50
CA LEU A 336 5.13 28.08 4.70
C LEU A 336 4.74 27.93 6.18
N THR A 337 5.68 27.62 7.08
CA THR A 337 5.39 27.27 8.47
C THR A 337 6.25 28.03 9.48
N LYS A 338 7.49 27.60 9.70
CA LYS A 338 8.37 28.04 10.81
C LYS A 338 8.75 29.51 10.74
N ASN A 339 9.03 30.01 9.54
CA ASN A 339 9.37 31.39 9.24
C ASN A 339 8.53 31.83 8.03
N ALA A 340 7.20 31.78 8.19
CA ALA A 340 6.26 32.01 7.12
C ALA A 340 6.56 33.32 6.38
N ASP A 341 6.74 33.21 5.07
CA ASP A 341 6.99 34.34 4.17
C ASP A 341 5.67 34.69 3.49
N PRO A 342 5.03 35.83 3.83
CA PRO A 342 3.71 36.17 3.33
C PRO A 342 3.66 36.26 1.80
N ALA A 343 4.75 36.71 1.16
CA ALA A 343 4.85 36.78 -0.28
C ALA A 343 4.89 35.37 -0.88
N PHE A 344 5.75 34.49 -0.36
CA PHE A 344 5.81 33.10 -0.81
C PHE A 344 4.46 32.40 -0.67
N MET A 345 3.81 32.50 0.50
CA MET A 345 2.51 31.86 0.74
C MET A 345 1.44 32.35 -0.24
N THR A 346 1.40 33.65 -0.55
CA THR A 346 0.42 34.23 -1.46
C THR A 346 0.55 33.64 -2.86
N HIS A 347 1.77 33.56 -3.38
CA HIS A 347 2.03 32.98 -4.70
C HIS A 347 1.86 31.47 -4.70
N TYR A 348 2.30 30.79 -3.65
CA TYR A 348 2.13 29.35 -3.49
C TYR A 348 0.66 28.95 -3.50
N ASN A 349 -0.19 29.66 -2.73
CA ASN A 349 -1.62 29.37 -2.69
C ASN A 349 -2.31 29.62 -4.05
N LYS A 350 -1.92 30.66 -4.78
CA LYS A 350 -2.44 30.90 -6.14
C LYS A 350 -2.05 29.78 -7.10
N PHE A 351 -0.79 29.38 -7.08
CA PHE A 351 -0.27 28.28 -7.90
C PHE A 351 -0.94 26.93 -7.57
N VAL A 352 -1.12 26.62 -6.28
CA VAL A 352 -1.74 25.35 -5.89
C VAL A 352 -3.26 25.35 -6.16
N ALA A 353 -3.91 26.51 -6.16
CA ALA A 353 -5.31 26.65 -6.58
C ALA A 353 -5.46 26.54 -8.11
N ASN A 354 -4.47 26.99 -8.88
CA ASN A 354 -4.41 26.87 -10.34
C ASN A 354 -2.98 26.56 -10.81
N THR A 355 -2.73 25.28 -11.11
CA THR A 355 -1.38 24.82 -11.50
C THR A 355 -0.92 25.31 -12.88
N GLU A 356 -1.81 25.96 -13.64
CA GLU A 356 -1.46 26.66 -14.88
C GLU A 356 -0.93 28.08 -14.64
N ASP A 357 -1.01 28.60 -13.40
CA ASP A 357 -0.45 29.89 -13.01
C ASP A 357 1.07 29.83 -12.85
N ILE A 358 1.76 29.73 -13.99
CA ILE A 358 3.22 29.70 -14.07
C ILE A 358 3.85 31.00 -13.53
N LYS A 359 3.13 32.13 -13.58
CA LYS A 359 3.63 33.40 -13.00
C LYS A 359 3.77 33.29 -11.49
N SER A 360 2.77 32.73 -10.81
CA SER A 360 2.85 32.48 -9.37
C SER A 360 3.94 31.45 -9.02
N LEU A 361 4.11 30.40 -9.83
CA LEU A 361 5.22 29.45 -9.66
C LEU A 361 6.60 30.11 -9.80
N MET A 362 6.79 30.95 -10.82
CA MET A 362 8.05 31.69 -11.02
C MET A 362 8.38 32.58 -9.84
N GLU A 363 7.37 33.19 -9.22
CA GLU A 363 7.58 34.05 -8.06
C GLU A 363 7.96 33.25 -6.81
N CYS A 364 7.36 32.07 -6.61
CA CYS A 364 7.83 31.11 -5.61
C CYS A 364 9.30 30.73 -5.84
N VAL A 365 9.68 30.44 -7.09
CA VAL A 365 11.06 30.11 -7.46
C VAL A 365 12.00 31.26 -7.15
N ARG A 366 11.64 32.49 -7.53
CA ARG A 366 12.44 33.70 -7.27
C ARG A 366 12.70 33.89 -5.78
N ILE A 367 11.67 33.77 -4.95
CA ILE A 367 11.78 33.96 -3.49
C ILE A 367 12.69 32.89 -2.88
N ILE A 368 12.49 31.61 -3.22
CA ILE A 368 13.34 30.53 -2.70
C ILE A 368 14.78 30.69 -3.17
N LYS A 369 15.00 31.08 -4.43
CA LYS A 369 16.33 31.34 -4.97
C LYS A 369 17.07 32.45 -4.22
N GLN A 370 16.36 33.48 -3.77
CA GLN A 370 16.94 34.53 -2.93
C GLN A 370 17.35 34.01 -1.55
N LYS A 371 16.56 33.10 -0.95
CA LYS A 371 16.82 32.52 0.37
C LYS A 371 18.02 31.57 0.37
N ILE A 372 18.16 30.75 -0.67
CA ILE A 372 19.32 29.84 -0.81
C ILE A 372 20.61 30.56 -1.24
N GLY A 373 20.55 31.87 -1.51
CA GLY A 373 21.69 32.72 -1.83
C GLY A 373 22.07 32.76 -3.31
N SER A 374 22.58 33.90 -3.76
CA SER A 374 22.96 34.17 -5.16
C SER A 374 24.18 33.40 -5.69
N SER A 375 24.91 32.68 -4.83
CA SER A 375 25.97 31.74 -5.22
C SER A 375 25.44 30.36 -5.59
N SER A 376 24.15 30.09 -5.39
CA SER A 376 23.50 28.86 -5.82
C SER A 376 23.48 28.75 -7.34
N THR A 377 24.14 27.72 -7.88
CA THR A 377 24.07 27.33 -9.30
C THR A 377 22.79 26.56 -9.63
N THR A 378 21.85 26.43 -8.69
CA THR A 378 20.60 25.68 -8.88
C THR A 378 19.77 26.32 -9.97
N ALA A 379 19.37 25.51 -10.95
CA ALA A 379 18.51 25.96 -12.03
C ALA A 379 17.08 26.23 -11.51
N ASP A 380 16.44 27.27 -12.05
CA ASP A 380 15.06 27.63 -11.71
C ASP A 380 14.08 26.46 -11.89
N GLY A 381 14.34 25.59 -12.87
CA GLY A 381 13.56 24.38 -13.10
C GLY A 381 13.63 23.37 -11.96
N ASP A 382 14.76 23.26 -11.26
CA ASP A 382 14.90 22.33 -10.13
C ASP A 382 14.16 22.86 -8.90
N ILE A 383 14.18 24.17 -8.67
CA ILE A 383 13.38 24.82 -7.62
C ILE A 383 11.88 24.65 -7.94
N ALA A 384 11.48 24.84 -9.20
CA ALA A 384 10.09 24.63 -9.62
C ALA A 384 9.64 23.17 -9.39
N ASP A 385 10.48 22.20 -9.75
CA ASP A 385 10.24 20.77 -9.48
C ASP A 385 10.06 20.49 -7.97
N CYS A 386 10.84 21.16 -7.10
CA CYS A 386 10.67 21.07 -5.65
C CYS A 386 9.33 21.64 -5.18
N VAL A 387 8.88 22.78 -5.73
CA VAL A 387 7.57 23.37 -5.42
C VAL A 387 6.43 22.43 -5.82
N TYR A 388 6.49 21.83 -7.01
CA TYR A 388 5.51 20.83 -7.46
C TYR A 388 5.49 19.59 -6.54
N ALA A 389 6.65 19.03 -6.20
CA ALA A 389 6.75 17.85 -5.34
C ALA A 389 6.21 18.13 -3.93
N TYR A 390 6.59 19.28 -3.34
CA TYR A 390 6.10 19.70 -2.03
C TYR A 390 4.58 19.89 -2.04
N ALA A 391 4.04 20.59 -3.05
CA ALA A 391 2.60 20.78 -3.19
C ALA A 391 1.85 19.46 -3.35
N GLY A 392 2.36 18.54 -4.18
CA GLY A 392 1.76 17.22 -4.37
C GLY A 392 1.66 16.42 -3.06
N ALA A 393 2.67 16.48 -2.20
CA ALA A 393 2.66 15.79 -0.92
C ALA A 393 1.74 16.44 0.12
N HIS A 394 1.72 17.76 0.23
CA HIS A 394 1.10 18.46 1.37
C HIS A 394 -0.30 19.01 1.11
N TYR A 395 -0.67 19.27 -0.16
CA TYR A 395 -1.99 19.81 -0.49
C TYR A 395 -3.15 18.82 -0.33
N PRO A 396 -3.02 17.54 -0.74
CA PRO A 396 -4.10 16.54 -0.56
C PRO A 396 -4.47 16.32 0.91
N TYR A 397 -3.49 16.38 1.82
CA TYR A 397 -3.67 16.05 3.23
C TYR A 397 -4.45 17.09 4.04
N LYS A 398 -4.52 18.36 3.60
CA LYS A 398 -5.31 19.40 4.29
C LYS A 398 -6.83 19.26 4.09
N LYS A 399 -7.31 18.54 3.07
CA LYS A 399 -8.76 18.27 2.87
C LYS A 399 -9.23 16.90 3.38
N PHE A 400 -8.37 15.88 3.35
CA PHE A 400 -8.77 14.50 3.70
C PHE A 400 -8.71 14.16 5.20
N LYS A 401 -7.98 14.92 6.04
CA LYS A 401 -8.02 14.73 7.50
C LYS A 401 -9.35 15.15 8.17
N SER A 402 -10.29 15.71 7.41
CA SER A 402 -11.60 16.12 7.94
C SER A 402 -12.61 14.97 8.09
N SER A 403 -12.31 13.75 7.61
CA SER A 403 -13.33 12.67 7.58
C SER A 403 -12.99 11.33 8.24
N VAL A 404 -11.77 11.08 8.74
CA VAL A 404 -11.49 9.85 9.51
C VAL A 404 -10.44 10.11 10.59
N LYS A 405 -10.88 10.34 11.84
CA LYS A 405 -10.10 9.98 13.02
C LYS A 405 -10.52 8.56 13.39
N VAL A 406 -9.58 7.62 13.35
CA VAL A 406 -9.74 6.30 14.00
C VAL A 406 -9.59 6.47 15.49
#